data_AF-A0AA39IXE6-F1
#
_entry.id   AF-A0AA39IXE6-F1
#
_cell.length_a   1.000
_cell.length_b   1.000
_cell.length_c   1.000
_cell.angle_alpha   90.00
_cell.angle_beta   90.00
_cell.angle_gamma   90.00
#
_symmetry.space_group_name_H-M   'P 1'
#
loop_
_entity.id
_entity.type
_entity.pdbx_description
1 polymer ?
#
loop_
_entity_poly.entity_id
_entity_poly.type
_entity_poly.pdbx_seq_one_letter_code
_entity_poly.pdbx_strand_id
1 'polypeptide(L)'
;MGPTSIHDQDVTCMGNTNYILGDLDIIYCVMIYILYPERLSLSSVAILQQSSQSLDWAIEYTVWNINSFRKQCQELKNVYDSSNIANTLADGDIAYPNPSSEEKPKGMSFELRDVSFSYPGSQSTKFALSNINLSIKPGQMVVIVGSNGSGKSTILKLLSRFYDPTSGPESILVDGIPVSRYRLTDLWRATATLTQDYSLFPLSLGEDIGLGYAERVNDAEMIDRVAHKGGASHCLKKLERGKETRLSTGNEAYGYNLPDDPDHPLRIELENLRKNIELSDGETQRIVAARTFMRFETGKVRFVAVNEPTSALDSEREFSLFDNFIQA
;
A
#
# COMPACT_ATOMS: atom_id res chain seq x y z
N MET A 1 12.02 -30.60 2.70
CA MET A 1 11.81 -31.13 1.35
C MET A 1 10.74 -30.26 0.68
N GLY A 2 11.16 -29.11 0.15
CA GLY A 2 10.29 -28.24 -0.63
C GLY A 2 10.40 -28.59 -2.11
N PRO A 3 9.37 -28.33 -2.92
CA PRO A 3 9.35 -28.72 -4.33
C PRO A 3 10.36 -27.86 -5.09
N THR A 4 11.39 -28.49 -5.62
CA THR A 4 12.30 -27.90 -6.61
C THR A 4 11.47 -27.49 -7.83
N SER A 5 11.50 -26.20 -8.13
CA SER A 5 10.79 -25.57 -9.23
C SER A 5 11.20 -26.18 -10.58
N ILE A 6 10.19 -26.60 -11.34
CA ILE A 6 10.28 -27.09 -12.72
C ILE A 6 10.85 -26.02 -13.67
N HIS A 7 10.98 -24.75 -13.23
CA HIS A 7 11.42 -23.63 -14.06
C HIS A 7 12.94 -23.53 -14.33
N ASP A 8 13.82 -24.16 -13.55
CA ASP A 8 15.28 -24.05 -13.77
C ASP A 8 15.84 -25.09 -14.76
N GLN A 9 15.11 -26.19 -15.02
CA GLN A 9 15.57 -27.24 -15.92
C GLN A 9 15.32 -26.93 -17.41
N ASP A 10 14.31 -26.12 -17.73
CA ASP A 10 13.99 -25.78 -19.13
C ASP A 10 15.00 -24.78 -19.73
N VAL A 11 15.53 -23.85 -18.91
CA VAL A 11 16.50 -22.85 -19.37
C VAL A 11 17.90 -23.46 -19.59
N THR A 12 18.28 -24.44 -18.77
CA THR A 12 19.55 -25.17 -18.93
C THR A 12 19.54 -26.14 -20.11
N CYS A 13 18.37 -26.67 -20.50
CA CYS A 13 18.25 -27.50 -21.70
C CYS A 13 18.39 -26.69 -23.00
N MET A 14 17.87 -25.46 -23.06
CA MET A 14 18.02 -24.58 -24.23
C MET A 14 19.48 -24.17 -24.49
N GLY A 15 20.26 -23.91 -23.44
CA GLY A 15 21.68 -23.55 -23.58
C GLY A 15 22.56 -24.65 -24.17
N ASN A 16 22.21 -25.93 -23.99
CA ASN A 16 22.97 -27.06 -24.53
C ASN A 16 22.52 -27.47 -25.95
N THR A 17 21.27 -27.24 -26.32
CA THR A 17 20.80 -27.44 -27.71
C THR A 17 21.38 -26.41 -28.69
N ASN A 18 21.76 -25.23 -28.19
CA ASN A 18 22.36 -24.15 -28.99
C ASN A 18 23.73 -24.51 -29.59
N TYR A 19 24.54 -25.33 -28.90
CA TYR A 19 25.82 -25.79 -29.44
C TYR A 19 25.64 -26.85 -30.53
N ILE A 20 24.65 -27.74 -30.36
CA ILE A 20 24.45 -28.85 -31.29
C ILE A 20 23.86 -28.36 -32.62
N LEU A 21 22.91 -27.42 -32.60
CA LEU A 21 22.32 -26.87 -33.81
C LEU A 21 23.30 -25.96 -34.59
N GLY A 22 24.05 -25.14 -33.86
CA GLY A 22 25.01 -24.20 -34.44
C GLY A 22 26.37 -24.78 -34.86
N ASP A 23 26.68 -26.02 -34.48
CA ASP A 23 27.88 -26.74 -34.94
C ASP A 23 27.57 -27.76 -36.06
N LEU A 24 26.30 -28.11 -36.29
CA LEU A 24 25.86 -29.12 -37.26
C LEU A 24 26.15 -28.69 -38.71
N ASP A 25 26.05 -27.40 -39.01
CA ASP A 25 26.37 -26.80 -40.30
C ASP A 25 27.89 -26.82 -40.58
N ILE A 26 28.72 -26.57 -39.55
CA ILE A 26 30.17 -26.67 -39.62
C ILE A 26 30.58 -28.13 -39.86
N ILE A 27 29.99 -29.08 -39.11
CA ILE A 27 30.24 -30.52 -39.29
C ILE A 27 29.84 -30.97 -40.70
N TYR A 28 28.70 -30.49 -41.22
CA TYR A 28 28.25 -30.78 -42.59
C TYR A 28 29.19 -30.20 -43.65
N CYS A 29 29.62 -28.93 -43.49
CA CYS A 29 30.56 -28.28 -44.40
C CYS A 29 31.94 -28.98 -44.40
N VAL A 30 32.43 -29.37 -43.22
CA VAL A 30 33.66 -30.15 -43.06
C VAL A 30 33.53 -31.52 -43.70
N MET A 31 32.40 -32.22 -43.52
CA MET A 31 32.16 -33.50 -44.20
C MET A 31 32.15 -33.38 -45.72
N ILE A 32 31.47 -32.38 -46.29
CA ILE A 32 31.45 -32.20 -47.75
C ILE A 32 32.83 -31.79 -48.28
N TYR A 33 33.57 -30.96 -47.56
CA TYR A 33 34.95 -30.61 -47.92
C TYR A 33 35.86 -31.85 -47.92
N ILE A 34 35.73 -32.74 -46.93
CA ILE A 34 36.47 -34.00 -46.84
C ILE A 34 36.08 -34.96 -47.99
N LEU A 35 34.79 -35.03 -48.34
CA LEU A 35 34.28 -35.96 -49.36
C LEU A 35 34.46 -35.45 -50.80
N TYR A 36 34.48 -34.12 -51.01
CA TYR A 36 34.53 -33.47 -52.34
C TYR A 36 35.34 -32.16 -52.32
N PRO A 37 36.68 -32.23 -52.19
CA PRO A 37 37.54 -31.06 -51.98
C PRO A 37 37.57 -30.06 -53.14
N GLU A 38 37.19 -30.47 -54.36
CA GLU A 38 37.17 -29.60 -55.55
C GLU A 38 35.88 -28.79 -55.73
N ARG A 39 34.84 -29.04 -54.92
CA ARG A 39 33.49 -28.45 -55.13
C ARG A 39 33.16 -27.23 -54.28
N LEU A 40 33.94 -26.93 -53.25
CA LEU A 40 33.65 -25.85 -52.30
C LEU A 40 34.80 -24.84 -52.22
N SER A 41 34.50 -23.57 -52.49
CA SER A 41 35.43 -22.47 -52.23
C SER A 41 35.37 -22.07 -50.75
N LEU A 42 36.46 -21.54 -50.21
CA LEU A 42 36.51 -21.00 -48.85
C LEU A 42 35.42 -19.92 -48.61
N SER A 43 35.12 -19.11 -49.64
CA SER A 43 34.06 -18.11 -49.57
C SER A 43 32.66 -18.72 -49.45
N SER A 44 32.41 -19.85 -50.11
CA SER A 44 31.14 -20.58 -50.03
C SER A 44 30.92 -21.15 -48.63
N VAL A 45 31.97 -21.64 -47.99
CA VAL A 45 31.93 -22.11 -46.59
C VAL A 45 31.64 -20.96 -45.64
N ALA A 46 32.29 -19.81 -45.80
CA ALA A 46 32.04 -18.63 -44.97
C ALA A 46 30.61 -18.08 -45.13
N ILE A 47 30.06 -18.08 -46.35
CA ILE A 47 28.67 -17.67 -46.61
C ILE A 47 27.68 -18.64 -45.96
N LEU A 48 27.92 -19.95 -46.03
CA LEU A 48 27.07 -20.95 -45.38
C LEU A 48 27.08 -20.79 -43.87
N GLN A 49 28.26 -20.60 -43.27
CA GLN A 49 28.41 -20.36 -41.83
C GLN A 49 27.67 -19.09 -41.39
N GLN A 50 27.85 -17.97 -42.09
CA GLN A 50 27.16 -16.71 -41.78
C GLN A 50 25.64 -16.85 -41.90
N SER A 51 25.17 -17.58 -42.92
CA SER A 51 23.75 -17.81 -43.15
C SER A 51 23.13 -18.70 -42.05
N SER A 52 23.86 -19.72 -41.60
CA SER A 52 23.45 -20.61 -40.50
C SER A 52 23.34 -19.85 -39.19
N GLN A 53 24.37 -19.08 -38.81
CA GLN A 53 24.35 -18.25 -37.61
C GLN A 53 23.20 -17.23 -37.64
N SER A 54 22.92 -16.64 -38.81
CA SER A 54 21.79 -15.72 -38.97
C SER A 54 20.44 -16.42 -38.79
N LEU A 55 20.33 -17.68 -39.24
CA LEU A 55 19.13 -18.50 -39.05
C LEU A 55 18.95 -18.89 -37.58
N ASP A 56 20.01 -19.31 -36.89
CA ASP A 56 19.98 -19.64 -35.47
C ASP A 56 19.52 -18.43 -34.65
N TRP A 57 20.12 -17.26 -34.87
CA TRP A 57 19.69 -16.02 -34.23
C TRP A 57 18.23 -15.67 -34.52
N ALA A 58 17.78 -15.85 -35.76
CA ALA A 58 16.38 -15.59 -36.11
C ALA A 58 15.42 -16.54 -35.39
N ILE A 59 15.78 -17.82 -35.24
CA ILE A 59 14.98 -18.82 -34.50
C ILE A 59 14.95 -18.48 -33.02
N GLU A 60 16.11 -18.23 -32.39
CA GLU A 60 16.21 -17.85 -30.99
C GLU A 60 15.42 -16.57 -30.70
N TYR A 61 15.61 -15.55 -31.53
CA TYR A 61 14.88 -14.30 -31.41
C TYR A 61 13.37 -14.52 -31.54
N THR A 62 12.93 -15.38 -32.45
CA THR A 62 11.50 -15.71 -32.60
C THR A 62 10.95 -16.41 -31.36
N VAL A 63 11.66 -17.42 -30.83
CA VAL A 63 11.26 -18.12 -29.60
C VAL A 63 11.21 -17.16 -28.40
N TRP A 64 12.22 -16.30 -28.27
CA TRP A 64 12.27 -15.27 -27.24
C TRP A 64 11.09 -14.29 -27.35
N ASN A 65 10.74 -13.87 -28.57
CA ASN A 65 9.58 -13.01 -28.81
C ASN A 65 8.26 -13.71 -28.49
N ILE A 66 8.10 -14.99 -28.81
CA ILE A 66 6.88 -15.75 -28.47
C ILE A 66 6.70 -15.82 -26.95
N ASN A 67 7.77 -16.11 -26.22
CA ASN A 67 7.73 -16.16 -24.74
C ASN A 67 7.47 -14.78 -24.13
N SER A 68 8.12 -13.74 -24.64
CA SER A 68 7.91 -12.35 -24.21
C SER A 68 6.48 -11.88 -24.49
N PHE A 69 5.95 -12.19 -25.67
CA PHE A 69 4.57 -11.89 -26.04
C PHE A 69 3.57 -12.61 -25.12
N ARG A 70 3.78 -13.90 -24.84
CA ARG A 70 2.95 -14.64 -23.87
C ARG A 70 2.94 -13.99 -22.49
N LYS A 71 4.10 -13.56 -21.99
CA LYS A 71 4.21 -12.85 -20.71
C LYS A 71 3.45 -11.54 -20.72
N GLN A 72 3.61 -10.73 -21.76
CA GLN A 72 2.89 -9.47 -21.93
C GLN A 72 1.37 -9.68 -22.00
N CYS A 73 0.89 -10.73 -22.70
CA CYS A 73 -0.52 -11.08 -22.71
C CYS A 73 -1.06 -11.43 -21.32
N GLN A 74 -0.28 -12.11 -20.48
CA GLN A 74 -0.67 -12.44 -19.11
C GLN A 74 -0.73 -11.19 -18.21
N GLU A 75 0.24 -10.30 -18.32
CA GLU A 75 0.25 -9.02 -17.61
C GLU A 75 -0.95 -8.15 -18.03
N LEU A 76 -1.22 -8.07 -19.33
CA LEU A 76 -2.38 -7.37 -19.87
C LEU A 76 -3.68 -7.97 -19.33
N LYS A 77 -3.80 -9.30 -19.28
CA LYS A 77 -4.95 -9.98 -18.68
C LYS A 77 -5.14 -9.59 -17.22
N ASN A 78 -4.07 -9.56 -16.42
CA ASN A 78 -4.15 -9.17 -15.01
C ASN A 78 -4.64 -7.71 -14.85
N VAL A 79 -4.22 -6.80 -15.73
CA VAL A 79 -4.72 -5.41 -15.74
C VAL A 79 -6.21 -5.36 -16.07
N TYR A 80 -6.66 -6.09 -17.09
CA TYR A 80 -8.08 -6.18 -17.41
C TYR A 80 -8.91 -6.80 -16.28
N ASP A 81 -8.44 -7.89 -15.68
CA ASP A 81 -9.09 -8.52 -14.54
C ASP A 81 -9.19 -7.53 -13.36
N SER A 82 -8.16 -6.71 -13.13
CA SER A 82 -8.18 -5.68 -12.09
C SER A 82 -9.18 -4.54 -12.36
N SER A 83 -9.42 -4.20 -13.63
CA SER A 83 -10.41 -3.18 -14.01
C SER A 83 -11.85 -3.62 -13.77
N ASN A 84 -12.07 -4.94 -13.68
CA ASN A 84 -13.37 -5.55 -13.39
C ASN A 84 -13.61 -5.79 -11.88
N ILE A 85 -12.72 -5.32 -11.00
CA ILE A 85 -12.94 -5.42 -9.55
C ILE A 85 -14.10 -4.49 -9.19
N ALA A 86 -15.26 -5.09 -8.94
CA ALA A 86 -16.44 -4.37 -8.47
C ALA A 86 -16.23 -3.90 -7.02
N ASN A 87 -16.64 -2.67 -6.71
CA ASN A 87 -16.72 -2.21 -5.34
C ASN A 87 -17.80 -3.01 -4.59
N THR A 88 -17.41 -3.67 -3.52
CA THR A 88 -18.33 -4.48 -2.69
C THR A 88 -19.20 -3.62 -1.78
N LEU A 89 -18.79 -2.38 -1.48
CA LEU A 89 -19.55 -1.43 -0.69
C LEU A 89 -20.37 -0.52 -1.61
N ALA A 90 -21.70 -0.67 -1.55
CA ALA A 90 -22.61 0.21 -2.28
C ALA A 90 -22.59 1.62 -1.66
N ASP A 91 -22.60 2.64 -2.52
CA ASP A 91 -22.72 4.02 -2.08
C ASP A 91 -24.17 4.39 -1.75
N GLY A 92 -24.37 5.26 -0.79
CA GLY A 92 -25.68 5.72 -0.36
C GLY A 92 -26.17 6.95 -1.12
N ASP A 93 -27.45 7.27 -0.97
CA ASP A 93 -28.11 8.41 -1.62
C ASP A 93 -28.17 9.68 -0.73
N ILE A 94 -27.99 9.52 0.58
CA ILE A 94 -28.14 10.58 1.59
C ILE A 94 -26.76 11.16 1.93
N ALA A 95 -26.64 12.49 1.96
CA ALA A 95 -25.43 13.14 2.47
C ALA A 95 -25.42 13.09 4.01
N TYR A 96 -24.25 12.85 4.62
CA TYR A 96 -24.11 13.08 6.05
C TYR A 96 -24.10 14.59 6.33
N PRO A 97 -24.86 15.09 7.32
CA PRO A 97 -25.02 16.53 7.53
C PRO A 97 -23.68 17.20 7.83
N ASN A 98 -23.35 18.20 7.01
CA ASN A 98 -22.28 19.15 7.28
C ASN A 98 -22.85 20.23 8.20
N PRO A 99 -22.23 20.55 9.35
CA PRO A 99 -22.74 21.59 10.24
C PRO A 99 -22.91 22.91 9.47
N SER A 100 -24.06 23.56 9.62
CA SER A 100 -24.14 25.00 9.39
C SER A 100 -23.31 25.68 10.49
N SER A 101 -22.80 26.88 10.22
CA SER A 101 -22.01 27.68 11.17
C SER A 101 -22.74 28.05 12.46
N GLU A 102 -24.03 27.74 12.59
CA GLU A 102 -24.91 28.18 13.67
C GLU A 102 -25.29 27.08 14.68
N GLU A 103 -25.12 25.80 14.34
CA GLU A 103 -25.43 24.69 15.25
C GLU A 103 -24.17 24.10 15.89
N LYS A 104 -24.22 23.85 17.21
CA LYS A 104 -23.13 23.14 17.91
C LYS A 104 -22.97 21.75 17.28
N PRO A 105 -21.74 21.36 16.89
CA PRO A 105 -21.51 20.05 16.29
C PRO A 105 -21.91 18.95 17.27
N LYS A 106 -22.89 18.13 16.89
CA LYS A 106 -23.36 16.97 17.65
C LYS A 106 -22.67 15.72 17.11
N GLY A 107 -22.04 14.92 17.98
CA GLY A 107 -21.40 13.66 17.57
C GLY A 107 -22.38 12.64 17.00
N MET A 108 -21.87 11.68 16.22
CA MET A 108 -22.67 10.58 15.68
C MET A 108 -23.22 9.68 16.78
N SER A 109 -24.47 9.23 16.65
CA SER A 109 -24.99 8.11 17.42
C SER A 109 -24.95 6.82 16.62
N PHE A 110 -24.69 5.69 17.27
CA PHE A 110 -24.73 4.37 16.64
C PHE A 110 -25.75 3.45 17.31
N GLU A 111 -26.41 2.62 16.52
CA GLU A 111 -27.23 1.50 17.00
C GLU A 111 -26.92 0.25 16.18
N LEU A 112 -26.41 -0.78 16.85
CA LEU A 112 -26.14 -2.10 16.28
C LEU A 112 -27.24 -3.04 16.75
N ARG A 113 -27.90 -3.72 15.81
CA ARG A 113 -29.01 -4.65 16.06
C ARG A 113 -28.67 -6.03 15.53
N ASP A 114 -28.42 -6.97 16.42
CA ASP A 114 -28.09 -8.36 16.12
C ASP A 114 -26.95 -8.52 15.08
N VAL A 115 -25.94 -7.64 15.18
CA VAL A 115 -24.86 -7.56 14.19
C VAL A 115 -24.00 -8.81 14.24
N SER A 116 -23.89 -9.48 13.10
CA SER A 116 -23.00 -10.62 12.88
C SER A 116 -22.09 -10.38 11.68
N PHE A 117 -20.82 -10.78 11.77
CA PHE A 117 -19.85 -10.51 10.71
C PHE A 117 -18.78 -11.60 10.58
N SER A 118 -18.49 -11.96 9.33
CA SER A 118 -17.33 -12.75 8.93
C SER A 118 -16.59 -12.04 7.80
N TYR A 119 -15.26 -12.11 7.80
CA TYR A 119 -14.43 -11.47 6.78
C TYR A 119 -14.63 -12.14 5.41
N PRO A 120 -14.74 -11.35 4.31
CA PRO A 120 -14.83 -11.91 2.96
C PRO A 120 -13.66 -12.86 2.66
N GLY A 121 -13.95 -14.01 2.06
CA GLY A 121 -12.93 -15.03 1.73
C GLY A 121 -12.40 -15.84 2.92
N SER A 122 -12.90 -15.60 4.14
CA SER A 122 -12.54 -16.42 5.30
C SER A 122 -13.04 -17.85 5.13
N GLN A 123 -12.14 -18.82 5.29
CA GLN A 123 -12.48 -20.25 5.33
C GLN A 123 -13.01 -20.70 6.72
N SER A 124 -12.98 -19.80 7.71
CA SER A 124 -13.49 -20.07 9.05
C SER A 124 -15.01 -20.13 9.06
N THR A 125 -15.56 -21.17 9.69
CA THR A 125 -17.00 -21.29 9.99
C THR A 125 -17.44 -20.40 11.15
N LYS A 126 -16.49 -19.88 11.93
CA LYS A 126 -16.75 -19.00 13.07
C LYS A 126 -16.80 -17.54 12.63
N PHE A 127 -17.89 -16.86 12.99
CA PHE A 127 -18.01 -15.41 12.83
C PHE A 127 -16.99 -14.67 13.70
N ALA A 128 -16.49 -13.54 13.19
CA ALA A 128 -15.66 -12.62 13.95
C ALA A 128 -16.49 -11.83 14.98
N LEU A 129 -17.78 -11.59 14.69
CA LEU A 129 -18.76 -11.02 15.61
C LEU A 129 -20.07 -11.80 15.47
N SER A 130 -20.73 -12.09 16.59
CA SER A 130 -22.02 -12.81 16.62
C SER A 130 -23.01 -12.07 17.50
N ASN A 131 -24.16 -11.71 16.91
CA ASN A 131 -25.33 -11.14 17.57
C ASN A 131 -25.02 -9.95 18.49
N ILE A 132 -24.22 -9.01 18.00
CA ILE A 132 -23.82 -7.82 18.76
C ILE A 132 -24.95 -6.79 18.75
N ASN A 133 -25.37 -6.40 19.96
CA ASN A 133 -26.31 -5.31 20.20
C ASN A 133 -25.61 -4.22 21.01
N LEU A 134 -25.53 -3.01 20.46
CA LEU A 134 -24.80 -1.88 21.07
C LEU A 134 -25.46 -0.56 20.69
N SER A 135 -25.62 0.35 21.65
CA SER A 135 -26.06 1.72 21.39
C SER A 135 -25.04 2.71 21.93
N ILE A 136 -24.62 3.65 21.09
CA ILE A 136 -23.67 4.71 21.40
C ILE A 136 -24.39 6.05 21.22
N LYS A 137 -24.48 6.84 22.29
CA LYS A 137 -25.13 8.16 22.24
C LYS A 137 -24.17 9.21 21.65
N PRO A 138 -24.71 10.29 21.05
CA PRO A 138 -23.92 11.43 20.61
C PRO A 138 -22.98 11.95 21.71
N GLY A 139 -21.69 12.07 21.39
CA GLY A 139 -20.66 12.57 22.32
C GLY A 139 -20.28 11.60 23.44
N GLN A 140 -20.79 10.37 23.43
CA GLN A 140 -20.43 9.36 24.42
C GLN A 140 -19.06 8.76 24.11
N MET A 141 -18.17 8.78 25.09
CA MET A 141 -16.96 7.96 25.06
C MET A 141 -17.30 6.51 25.40
N VAL A 142 -16.90 5.57 24.55
CA VAL A 142 -17.10 4.13 24.74
C VAL A 142 -15.76 3.41 24.64
N VAL A 143 -15.43 2.66 25.70
CA VAL A 143 -14.22 1.84 25.74
C VAL A 143 -14.62 0.38 25.58
N ILE A 144 -14.09 -0.29 24.55
CA ILE A 144 -14.35 -1.71 24.28
C ILE A 144 -13.17 -2.52 24.78
N VAL A 145 -13.41 -3.36 25.79
CA VAL A 145 -12.41 -4.26 26.38
C VAL A 145 -12.76 -5.72 26.11
N GLY A 146 -11.73 -6.57 26.00
CA GLY A 146 -11.90 -7.98 25.70
C GLY A 146 -10.58 -8.67 25.34
N SER A 147 -10.57 -9.99 25.33
CA SER A 147 -9.40 -10.79 24.97
C SER A 147 -8.95 -10.59 23.52
N ASN A 148 -7.72 -10.99 23.20
CA ASN A 148 -7.25 -10.98 21.81
C ASN A 148 -8.12 -11.91 20.95
N GLY A 149 -8.51 -11.42 19.78
CA GLY A 149 -9.43 -12.14 18.89
C GLY A 149 -10.92 -12.04 19.28
N SER A 150 -11.31 -11.25 20.28
CA SER A 150 -12.72 -11.07 20.66
C SER A 150 -13.55 -10.19 19.70
N GLY A 151 -12.94 -9.68 18.62
CA GLY A 151 -13.61 -8.87 17.61
C GLY A 151 -13.62 -7.35 17.86
N LYS A 152 -12.84 -6.83 18.82
CA LYS A 152 -12.78 -5.38 19.14
C LYS A 152 -12.50 -4.51 17.91
N SER A 153 -11.40 -4.77 17.22
CA SER A 153 -11.03 -4.04 16.02
C SER A 153 -12.02 -4.25 14.87
N THR A 154 -12.70 -5.40 14.83
CA THR A 154 -13.77 -5.67 13.87
C THR A 154 -14.98 -4.74 14.11
N ILE A 155 -15.38 -4.50 15.36
CA ILE A 155 -16.45 -3.54 15.69
C ILE A 155 -16.08 -2.15 15.19
N LEU A 156 -14.84 -1.69 15.43
CA LEU A 156 -14.40 -0.37 14.96
C LEU A 156 -14.40 -0.26 13.42
N LYS A 157 -14.02 -1.33 12.71
CA LYS A 157 -14.06 -1.39 11.24
C LYS A 157 -15.50 -1.31 10.70
N LEU A 158 -16.47 -1.93 11.38
CA LEU A 158 -17.89 -1.84 11.01
C LEU A 158 -18.46 -0.44 11.31
N LEU A 159 -18.15 0.14 12.47
CA LEU A 159 -18.58 1.50 12.82
C LEU A 159 -18.01 2.56 11.84
N SER A 160 -16.80 2.33 11.32
CA SER A 160 -16.17 3.18 10.30
C SER A 160 -16.62 2.85 8.86
N ARG A 161 -17.54 1.89 8.70
CA ARG A 161 -18.03 1.35 7.42
C ARG A 161 -16.90 0.99 6.44
N PHE A 162 -15.86 0.33 6.94
CA PHE A 162 -14.86 -0.34 6.09
C PHE A 162 -15.37 -1.69 5.58
N TYR A 163 -16.37 -2.25 6.26
CA TYR A 163 -17.11 -3.43 5.82
C TYR A 163 -18.58 -3.25 6.19
N ASP A 164 -19.47 -3.87 5.41
CA ASP A 164 -20.83 -4.11 5.83
C ASP A 164 -20.89 -5.43 6.63
N PRO A 165 -21.74 -5.52 7.68
CA PRO A 165 -21.89 -6.74 8.45
C PRO A 165 -22.56 -7.84 7.61
N THR A 166 -22.29 -9.10 7.94
CA THR A 166 -22.93 -10.26 7.28
C THR A 166 -24.44 -10.32 7.56
N SER A 167 -24.88 -9.77 8.69
CA SER A 167 -26.30 -9.55 9.00
C SER A 167 -26.98 -8.49 8.11
N GLY A 168 -26.22 -7.81 7.24
CA GLY A 168 -26.70 -6.78 6.32
C GLY A 168 -26.55 -5.37 6.90
N PRO A 169 -26.28 -4.35 6.08
CA PRO A 169 -25.92 -3.00 6.55
C PRO A 169 -27.05 -2.27 7.29
N GLU A 170 -28.30 -2.70 7.10
CA GLU A 170 -29.48 -2.23 7.85
C GLU A 170 -29.40 -2.53 9.36
N SER A 171 -28.52 -3.46 9.77
CA SER A 171 -28.26 -3.78 11.18
C SER A 171 -27.43 -2.74 11.92
N ILE A 172 -26.87 -1.74 11.22
CA ILE A 172 -26.14 -0.62 11.81
C ILE A 172 -26.84 0.67 11.42
N LEU A 173 -27.33 1.42 12.42
CA LEU A 173 -27.91 2.74 12.23
C LEU A 173 -26.94 3.82 12.70
N VAL A 174 -26.80 4.87 11.91
CA VAL A 174 -26.11 6.11 12.26
C VAL A 174 -27.14 7.25 12.31
N ASP A 175 -27.25 7.88 13.47
CA ASP A 175 -28.26 8.91 13.74
C ASP A 175 -29.70 8.45 13.44
N GLY A 176 -29.97 7.16 13.66
CA GLY A 176 -31.27 6.52 13.42
C GLY A 176 -31.54 6.10 11.97
N ILE A 177 -30.62 6.37 11.05
CA ILE A 177 -30.73 6.01 9.62
C ILE A 177 -29.77 4.84 9.33
N PRO A 178 -30.17 3.83 8.54
CA PRO A 178 -29.27 2.75 8.13
C PRO A 178 -27.98 3.29 7.52
N VAL A 179 -26.84 2.75 7.97
CA VAL A 179 -25.53 3.26 7.58
C VAL A 179 -25.33 3.17 6.07
N SER A 180 -25.93 2.16 5.42
CA SER A 180 -26.00 1.93 3.97
C SER A 180 -26.45 3.15 3.17
N ARG A 181 -27.36 3.95 3.72
CA ARG A 181 -27.99 5.07 3.00
C ARG A 181 -27.11 6.31 2.92
N TYR A 182 -26.11 6.44 3.78
CA TYR A 182 -25.19 7.56 3.70
C TYR A 182 -24.20 7.37 2.55
N ARG A 183 -23.86 8.47 1.89
CA ARG A 183 -22.71 8.53 0.98
C ARG A 183 -21.43 8.18 1.74
N LEU A 184 -20.67 7.21 1.23
CA LEU A 184 -19.44 6.70 1.84
C LEU A 184 -18.44 7.84 2.06
N THR A 185 -18.28 8.71 1.06
CA THR A 185 -17.36 9.84 1.13
C THR A 185 -17.72 10.83 2.24
N ASP A 186 -19.00 11.09 2.47
CA ASP A 186 -19.46 12.00 3.51
C ASP A 186 -19.33 11.35 4.90
N LEU A 187 -19.68 10.07 5.03
CA LEU A 187 -19.51 9.31 6.27
C LEU A 187 -18.03 9.22 6.68
N TRP A 188 -17.15 8.92 5.71
CA TRP A 188 -15.72 8.91 5.96
C TRP A 188 -15.20 10.30 6.31
N ARG A 189 -15.60 11.37 5.62
CA ARG A 189 -15.21 12.75 6.02
C ARG A 189 -15.60 13.09 7.45
N ALA A 190 -16.75 12.60 7.90
CA ALA A 190 -17.23 12.79 9.27
C ALA A 190 -16.66 11.78 10.28
N THR A 191 -15.82 10.84 9.85
CA THR A 191 -15.12 9.86 10.70
C THR A 191 -13.63 10.13 10.72
N ALA A 192 -13.01 10.06 11.89
CA ALA A 192 -11.57 10.02 12.06
C ALA A 192 -11.18 8.69 12.70
N THR A 193 -10.12 8.05 12.18
CA THR A 193 -9.65 6.76 12.70
C THR A 193 -8.18 6.84 13.02
N LEU A 194 -7.78 6.40 14.21
CA LEU A 194 -6.39 6.21 14.62
C LEU A 194 -6.19 4.72 14.93
N THR A 195 -5.46 4.02 14.06
CA THR A 195 -5.22 2.58 14.15
C THR A 195 -3.75 2.25 14.43
N GLN A 196 -3.51 1.05 14.99
CA GLN A 196 -2.18 0.46 15.12
C GLN A 196 -1.45 0.32 13.78
N ASP A 197 -2.16 -0.12 12.73
CA ASP A 197 -1.59 -0.15 11.38
C ASP A 197 -1.58 1.27 10.83
N TYR A 198 -0.43 1.93 10.91
CA TYR A 198 -0.20 3.25 10.34
C TYR A 198 0.88 3.21 9.27
N SER A 199 0.79 4.14 8.34
CA SER A 199 1.79 4.33 7.30
C SER A 199 1.99 5.82 7.08
N LEU A 200 3.26 6.20 7.01
CA LEU A 200 3.66 7.50 6.52
C LEU A 200 3.75 7.42 5.00
N PHE A 201 3.25 8.46 4.35
CA PHE A 201 3.38 8.62 2.93
C PHE A 201 4.79 9.10 2.61
N PRO A 202 5.30 8.82 1.40
CA PRO A 202 6.61 9.29 0.96
C PRO A 202 6.56 10.78 0.58
N LEU A 203 6.15 11.60 1.53
CA LEU A 203 6.06 13.05 1.47
C LEU A 203 6.97 13.63 2.56
N SER A 204 7.04 14.96 2.64
CA SER A 204 7.58 15.58 3.86
C SER A 204 6.68 15.28 5.05
N LEU A 205 7.24 15.23 6.26
CA LEU A 205 6.46 14.99 7.48
C LEU A 205 5.37 16.05 7.67
N GLY A 206 5.59 17.29 7.24
CA GLY A 206 4.60 18.36 7.24
C GLY A 206 3.45 18.09 6.28
N GLU A 207 3.74 17.72 5.03
CA GLU A 207 2.74 17.34 4.03
C GLU A 207 1.93 16.13 4.50
N ASP A 208 2.61 15.13 5.09
CA ASP A 208 1.99 13.93 5.63
C ASP A 208 0.98 14.22 6.74
N ILE A 209 1.34 15.09 7.70
CA ILE A 209 0.40 15.61 8.71
C ILE A 209 -0.74 16.39 8.04
N GLY A 210 -0.40 17.22 7.06
CA GLY A 210 -1.34 18.05 6.31
C GLY A 210 -2.38 17.25 5.51
N LEU A 211 -2.12 15.98 5.17
CA LEU A 211 -3.11 15.11 4.50
C LEU A 211 -4.41 14.93 5.30
N GLY A 212 -4.39 15.16 6.62
CA GLY A 212 -5.61 15.19 7.42
C GLY A 212 -6.61 16.27 6.97
N TYR A 213 -6.12 17.36 6.37
CA TYR A 213 -6.92 18.44 5.78
C TYR A 213 -6.23 18.98 4.52
N ALA A 214 -6.42 18.27 3.40
CA ALA A 214 -5.72 18.52 2.14
C ALA A 214 -5.83 19.98 1.63
N GLU A 215 -6.97 20.65 1.84
CA GLU A 215 -7.17 22.04 1.45
C GLU A 215 -6.29 23.04 2.23
N ARG A 216 -5.73 22.61 3.38
CA ARG A 216 -4.85 23.40 4.27
C ARG A 216 -3.47 22.76 4.44
N VAL A 217 -3.05 21.88 3.52
CA VAL A 217 -1.74 21.18 3.58
C VAL A 217 -0.53 22.14 3.64
N ASN A 218 -0.65 23.36 3.13
CA ASN A 218 0.42 24.37 3.14
C ASN A 218 0.35 25.34 4.34
N ASP A 219 -0.61 25.15 5.26
CA ASP A 219 -0.77 25.99 6.45
C ASP A 219 0.24 25.56 7.52
N ALA A 220 1.43 26.16 7.47
CA ALA A 220 2.54 25.84 8.34
C ALA A 220 2.21 26.04 9.84
N GLU A 221 1.43 27.06 10.19
CA GLU A 221 1.03 27.32 11.57
C GLU A 221 0.04 26.28 12.07
N MET A 222 -0.93 25.88 11.23
CA MET A 222 -1.86 24.80 11.56
C MET A 222 -1.11 23.49 11.78
N ILE A 223 -0.18 23.15 10.89
CA ILE A 223 0.67 21.95 11.03
C ILE A 223 1.42 21.97 12.37
N ASP A 224 2.03 23.10 12.73
CA ASP A 224 2.79 23.19 13.99
C ASP A 224 1.86 23.05 15.21
N ARG A 225 0.65 23.62 15.18
CA ARG A 225 -0.36 23.47 16.24
C ARG A 225 -0.82 22.01 16.39
N VAL A 226 -1.16 21.34 15.29
CA VAL A 226 -1.64 19.94 15.35
C VAL A 226 -0.50 18.96 15.65
N ALA A 227 0.73 19.26 15.23
CA ALA A 227 1.93 18.54 15.64
C ALA A 227 2.20 18.67 17.15
N HIS A 228 1.79 19.79 17.78
CA HIS A 228 1.82 19.92 19.23
C HIS A 228 0.75 19.04 19.89
N LYS A 229 -0.51 19.13 19.44
CA LYS A 229 -1.63 18.31 19.95
C LYS A 229 -1.36 16.80 19.81
N GLY A 230 -0.76 16.36 18.70
CA GLY A 230 -0.38 14.96 18.46
C GLY A 230 0.93 14.52 19.14
N GLY A 231 1.65 15.42 19.81
CA GLY A 231 2.94 15.13 20.45
C GLY A 231 4.13 14.94 19.50
N ALA A 232 3.96 15.24 18.21
CA ALA A 232 5.01 15.12 17.19
C ALA A 232 6.05 16.26 17.25
N SER A 233 5.75 17.38 17.92
CA SER A 233 6.61 18.57 17.96
C SER A 233 8.08 18.28 18.34
N HIS A 234 8.32 17.45 19.36
CA HIS A 234 9.67 17.12 19.79
C HIS A 234 10.42 16.28 18.73
N CYS A 235 9.71 15.31 18.12
CA CYS A 235 10.26 14.49 17.04
C CYS A 235 10.69 15.36 15.85
N LEU A 236 9.80 16.26 15.41
CA LEU A 236 10.10 17.16 14.30
C LEU A 236 11.31 18.06 14.61
N LYS A 237 11.40 18.63 15.81
CA LYS A 237 12.55 19.49 16.19
C LYS A 237 13.89 18.76 16.26
N LYS A 238 13.89 17.45 16.47
CA LYS A 238 15.11 16.62 16.50
C LYS A 238 15.70 16.40 15.11
N LEU A 239 14.89 16.49 14.06
CA LEU A 239 15.31 16.28 12.68
C LEU A 239 15.93 17.56 12.09
N GLU A 240 17.03 17.41 11.35
CA GLU A 240 17.76 18.55 10.74
C GLU A 240 16.86 19.43 9.86
N ARG A 241 15.93 18.81 9.11
CA ARG A 241 15.00 19.50 8.22
C ARG A 241 13.61 19.68 8.81
N GLY A 242 13.38 19.29 10.07
CA GLY A 242 12.09 19.44 10.73
C GLY A 242 10.93 18.80 9.96
N LYS A 243 9.86 19.56 9.76
CA LYS A 243 8.70 19.15 8.96
C LYS A 243 8.99 18.95 7.47
N GLU A 244 10.05 19.55 6.95
CA GLU A 244 10.51 19.38 5.56
C GLU A 244 11.31 18.07 5.35
N THR A 245 11.53 17.31 6.42
CA THR A 245 12.15 16.00 6.35
C THR A 245 11.25 15.08 5.51
N ARG A 246 11.79 14.55 4.42
CA ARG A 246 11.10 13.58 3.57
C ARG A 246 11.53 12.18 3.96
N LEU A 247 10.57 11.31 4.22
CA LEU A 247 10.85 9.90 4.38
C LEU A 247 11.10 9.30 3.00
N SER A 248 12.10 8.43 2.89
CA SER A 248 12.36 7.77 1.62
C SER A 248 11.15 6.91 1.26
N THR A 249 10.67 7.04 0.01
CA THR A 249 10.04 5.90 -0.64
C THR A 249 11.06 4.76 -0.54
N GLY A 250 10.63 3.50 -0.43
CA GLY A 250 11.51 2.34 -0.62
C GLY A 250 12.18 2.25 -2.01
N ASN A 251 12.30 3.36 -2.74
CA ASN A 251 13.19 3.52 -3.87
C ASN A 251 14.61 3.70 -3.32
N GLU A 252 15.33 2.59 -3.25
CA GLU A 252 16.79 2.63 -3.20
C GLU A 252 17.26 3.51 -4.36
N ALA A 253 17.97 4.60 -4.05
CA ALA A 253 18.60 5.39 -5.08
C ALA A 253 19.68 4.51 -5.75
N TYR A 254 19.44 4.13 -7.00
CA TYR A 254 20.38 3.41 -7.85
C TYR A 254 21.13 4.40 -8.73
N GLY A 255 22.47 4.32 -8.74
CA GLY A 255 23.28 5.02 -9.71
C GLY A 255 23.82 4.06 -10.77
N TYR A 256 23.58 4.38 -12.04
CA TYR A 256 24.18 3.70 -13.18
C TYR A 256 25.44 4.43 -13.61
N ASN A 257 26.51 3.69 -13.92
CA ASN A 257 27.79 4.23 -14.39
C ASN A 257 28.42 5.28 -13.44
N LEU A 258 28.21 5.13 -12.13
CA LEU A 258 28.91 5.95 -11.15
C LEU A 258 30.39 5.59 -11.14
N PRO A 259 31.30 6.58 -11.20
CA PRO A 259 32.72 6.34 -11.00
C PRO A 259 32.98 5.64 -9.66
N ASP A 260 34.00 4.78 -9.62
CA ASP A 260 34.44 4.09 -8.40
C ASP A 260 35.23 4.98 -7.43
N ASP A 261 35.32 6.27 -7.73
CA ASP A 261 35.92 7.28 -6.87
C ASP A 261 34.97 7.65 -5.71
N PRO A 262 35.36 7.43 -4.44
CA PRO A 262 34.56 7.81 -3.26
C PRO A 262 34.26 9.31 -3.17
N ASP A 263 35.14 10.16 -3.68
CA ASP A 263 35.02 11.62 -3.58
C ASP A 263 34.24 12.23 -4.77
N HIS A 264 33.73 11.39 -5.67
CA HIS A 264 33.00 11.86 -6.84
C HIS A 264 31.70 12.59 -6.42
N PRO A 265 31.41 13.80 -6.94
CA PRO A 265 30.24 14.59 -6.54
C PRO A 265 28.90 13.83 -6.62
N LEU A 266 28.73 13.00 -7.65
CA LEU A 266 27.52 12.18 -7.81
C LEU A 266 27.40 11.03 -6.79
N ARG A 267 28.52 10.51 -6.25
CA ARG A 267 28.48 9.50 -5.17
C ARG A 267 28.07 10.14 -3.85
N ILE A 268 28.65 11.29 -3.53
CA ILE A 268 28.28 12.08 -2.34
C ILE A 268 26.79 12.41 -2.37
N GLU A 269 26.28 12.84 -3.52
CA GLU A 269 24.85 13.12 -3.69
C GLU A 269 23.99 11.85 -3.55
N LEU A 270 24.41 10.72 -4.12
CA LEU A 270 23.71 9.45 -3.97
C LEU A 270 23.67 8.98 -2.50
N GLU A 271 24.78 9.10 -1.77
CA GLU A 271 24.83 8.75 -0.34
C GLU A 271 23.93 9.66 0.51
N ASN A 272 23.85 10.95 0.18
CA ASN A 272 22.91 11.87 0.82
C ASN A 272 21.45 11.49 0.54
N LEU A 273 21.14 11.00 -0.66
CA LEU A 273 19.82 10.49 -1.02
C LEU A 273 19.48 9.14 -0.35
N ARG A 274 20.49 8.34 0.01
CA ARG A 274 20.34 7.03 0.66
C ARG A 274 20.11 7.09 2.18
N LYS A 275 20.23 8.26 2.81
CA LYS A 275 20.01 8.40 4.25
C LYS A 275 18.54 8.14 4.59
N ASN A 276 18.25 6.91 4.98
CA ASN A 276 16.96 6.55 5.57
C ASN A 276 16.86 7.23 6.94
N ILE A 277 15.87 8.12 7.09
CA ILE A 277 15.50 8.63 8.40
C ILE A 277 14.72 7.53 9.11
N GLU A 278 15.35 6.91 10.12
CA GLU A 278 14.68 5.94 10.99
C GLU A 278 13.88 6.69 12.07
N LEU A 279 12.56 6.58 11.99
CA LEU A 279 11.64 7.02 13.05
C LEU A 279 11.29 5.83 13.93
N SER A 280 11.26 6.02 15.25
CA SER A 280 10.70 5.00 16.13
C SER A 280 9.20 4.84 15.92
N ASP A 281 8.66 3.66 16.23
CA ASP A 281 7.22 3.39 16.16
C ASP A 281 6.40 4.45 16.94
N GLY A 282 6.84 4.80 18.15
CA GLY A 282 6.19 5.84 18.95
C GLY A 282 6.28 7.24 18.34
N GLU A 283 7.35 7.58 17.62
CA GLU A 283 7.47 8.86 16.88
C GLU A 283 6.52 8.89 15.67
N THR A 284 6.49 7.79 14.91
CA THR A 284 5.61 7.59 13.76
C THR A 284 4.15 7.71 14.17
N GLN A 285 3.78 7.07 15.28
CA GLN A 285 2.44 7.10 15.83
C GLN A 285 2.00 8.51 16.25
N ARG A 286 2.92 9.33 16.78
CA ARG A 286 2.65 10.75 17.11
C ARG A 286 2.46 11.61 15.86
N ILE A 287 3.20 11.34 14.79
CA ILE A 287 3.01 12.01 13.50
C ILE A 287 1.63 11.68 12.93
N VAL A 288 1.23 10.40 12.99
CA VAL A 288 -0.09 9.95 12.53
C VAL A 288 -1.20 10.52 13.42
N ALA A 289 -0.99 10.62 14.73
CA ALA A 289 -1.91 11.31 15.63
C ALA A 289 -2.07 12.80 15.26
N ALA A 290 -0.97 13.49 14.93
CA ALA A 290 -1.04 14.87 14.44
C ALA A 290 -1.83 14.99 13.13
N ARG A 291 -1.72 14.02 12.22
CA ARG A 291 -2.56 13.91 11.01
C ARG A 291 -4.05 13.78 11.36
N THR A 292 -4.40 13.04 12.41
CA THR A 292 -5.78 12.95 12.92
C THR A 292 -6.26 14.29 13.50
N PHE A 293 -5.42 15.00 14.26
CA PHE A 293 -5.76 16.36 14.74
C PHE A 293 -5.93 17.35 13.59
N MET A 294 -5.11 17.25 12.52
CA MET A 294 -5.31 18.04 11.30
C MET A 294 -6.70 17.80 10.71
N ARG A 295 -7.21 16.57 10.75
CA ARG A 295 -8.57 16.25 10.30
C ARG A 295 -9.65 16.88 11.18
N PHE A 296 -9.41 17.07 12.47
CA PHE A 296 -10.37 17.76 13.35
C PHE A 296 -10.54 19.24 12.99
N GLU A 297 -9.47 19.89 12.50
CA GLU A 297 -9.52 21.29 12.05
C GLU A 297 -10.46 21.50 10.84
N THR A 298 -10.91 20.41 10.17
CA THR A 298 -11.97 20.50 9.14
C THR A 298 -13.33 20.91 9.71
N GLY A 299 -13.56 20.70 11.03
CA GLY A 299 -14.86 20.90 11.69
C GLY A 299 -15.94 19.88 11.29
N LYS A 300 -15.61 18.87 10.47
CA LYS A 300 -16.56 17.89 9.93
C LYS A 300 -16.62 16.59 10.72
N VAL A 301 -15.60 16.28 11.51
CA VAL A 301 -15.50 15.02 12.26
C VAL A 301 -16.56 14.94 13.36
N ARG A 302 -17.26 13.80 13.43
CA ARG A 302 -18.34 13.49 14.39
C ARG A 302 -18.19 12.14 15.08
N PHE A 303 -17.32 11.29 14.56
CA PHE A 303 -16.95 10.03 15.16
C PHE A 303 -15.44 9.87 15.13
N VAL A 304 -14.87 9.47 16.26
CA VAL A 304 -13.45 9.17 16.40
C VAL A 304 -13.32 7.72 16.84
N ALA A 305 -12.69 6.90 15.99
CA ALA A 305 -12.41 5.51 16.24
C ALA A 305 -10.93 5.32 16.56
N VAL A 306 -10.63 4.72 17.71
CA VAL A 306 -9.27 4.65 18.25
C VAL A 306 -8.97 3.17 18.57
N ASN A 307 -8.07 2.54 17.82
CA ASN A 307 -7.75 1.11 17.93
C ASN A 307 -6.28 0.88 18.30
N GLU A 308 -6.03 0.50 19.56
CA GLU A 308 -4.71 0.22 20.14
C GLU A 308 -3.59 1.20 19.71
N PRO A 309 -3.83 2.52 19.72
CA PRO A 309 -2.94 3.47 19.07
C PRO A 309 -1.90 4.00 20.04
N THR A 310 -1.51 3.18 21.02
CA THR A 310 -0.63 3.51 22.15
C THR A 310 0.28 2.35 22.53
N SER A 311 0.24 1.22 21.82
CA SER A 311 1.11 0.06 22.09
C SER A 311 2.61 0.39 22.05
N ALA A 312 3.01 1.43 21.28
CA ALA A 312 4.38 1.93 21.22
C ALA A 312 4.62 3.24 22.01
N LEU A 313 3.65 3.72 22.80
CA LEU A 313 3.78 4.93 23.62
C LEU A 313 3.97 4.59 25.10
N ASP A 314 4.71 5.43 25.80
CA ASP A 314 4.77 5.42 27.26
C ASP A 314 3.44 5.95 27.86
N SER A 315 3.17 5.57 29.11
CA SER A 315 1.88 5.84 29.77
C SER A 315 1.55 7.32 29.92
N GLU A 316 2.56 8.18 30.12
CA GLU A 316 2.34 9.64 30.25
C GLU A 316 1.93 10.26 28.92
N ARG A 317 2.59 9.85 27.82
CA ARG A 317 2.24 10.30 26.47
C ARG A 317 0.92 9.74 26.00
N GLU A 318 0.59 8.50 26.32
CA GLU A 318 -0.71 7.91 26.06
C GLU A 318 -1.82 8.73 26.74
N PHE A 319 -1.67 9.01 28.02
CA PHE A 319 -2.62 9.85 28.76
C PHE A 319 -2.78 11.23 28.13
N SER A 320 -1.67 11.90 27.83
CA SER A 320 -1.68 13.23 27.23
C SER A 320 -2.36 13.25 25.86
N LEU A 321 -2.15 12.20 25.05
CA LEU A 321 -2.77 12.06 23.74
C LEU A 321 -4.30 11.90 23.87
N PHE A 322 -4.77 11.04 24.76
CA PHE A 322 -6.19 10.86 25.00
C PHE A 322 -6.87 12.09 25.60
N ASP A 323 -6.20 12.80 26.52
CA ASP A 323 -6.71 14.07 27.05
C ASP A 323 -6.88 15.11 25.94
N ASN A 324 -5.90 15.22 25.03
CA ASN A 324 -6.01 16.07 23.85
C ASN A 324 -7.17 15.65 22.92
N PHE A 325 -7.45 14.36 22.77
CA PHE A 325 -8.62 13.87 22.01
C PHE A 325 -9.95 14.24 22.67
N ILE A 326 -10.01 14.24 24.00
CA ILE A 326 -11.23 14.60 24.75
C ILE A 326 -11.52 16.10 24.67
N GLN A 327 -10.46 16.92 24.63
CA GLN A 327 -10.57 18.38 24.61
C GLN A 327 -10.79 18.97 23.20
N ALA A 328 -10.49 18.22 22.14
CA ALA A 328 -10.60 18.64 20.74
C ALA A 328 -12.03 18.57 20.21
#